data_AF-A0A257LNE0-F1
#
_entry.id   AF-A0A257LNE0-F1
#
_cell.length_a   1.000
_cell.length_b   1.000
_cell.length_c   1.000
_cell.angle_alpha   90.00
_cell.angle_beta   90.00
_cell.angle_gamma   90.00
#
_symmetry.space_group_name_H-M   'P 1'
#
loop_
_entity.id
_entity.type
_entity.pdbx_description
1 polymer ?
#
loop_
_entity_poly.entity_id
_entity_poly.type
_entity_poly.pdbx_seq_one_letter_code
_entity_poly.pdbx_strand_id
1 'polypeptide(L)'
;VRAYVDEYLGNLQRITPQLLTGSRQPGQATDPWLATFRGAVVIPLEVAERKPGTAAPELVKWRWNLVNRYDFSARVLKGLFVGGALRWQDRAVVGYPYITDTNGQLIADLAKPYFGQTDFRGDAFIGFKGAQFFGRKLKWSVQLNVRNVIGDDGLILASVNPDGTPAAVRIPPEKAWLLSSTFQF
;
A
#
# COMPACT_ATOMS: atom_id res chain seq x y z
N VAL A 1 -23.60 -4.92 16.30
CA VAL A 1 -23.74 -3.95 17.41
C VAL A 1 -24.81 -2.89 17.15
N ARG A 2 -25.08 -2.52 15.89
CA ARG A 2 -26.12 -1.56 15.48
C ARG A 2 -27.50 -1.72 16.15
N ALA A 3 -28.10 -2.91 16.09
CA ALA A 3 -29.44 -3.15 16.64
C ALA A 3 -29.54 -2.86 18.16
N TYR A 4 -28.49 -3.18 18.92
CA TYR A 4 -28.41 -2.90 20.35
C TYR A 4 -28.28 -1.40 20.64
N VAL A 5 -27.51 -0.68 19.82
CA VAL A 5 -27.36 0.78 19.95
C VAL A 5 -28.67 1.50 19.63
N ASP A 6 -29.37 1.08 18.59
CA ASP A 6 -30.66 1.66 18.21
C ASP A 6 -31.74 1.37 19.26
N GLU A 7 -31.77 0.15 19.82
CA GLU A 7 -32.66 -0.21 20.92
C GLU A 7 -32.36 0.59 22.19
N TYR A 8 -31.08 0.72 22.56
CA TYR A 8 -30.66 1.53 23.70
C TYR A 8 -31.03 3.01 23.55
N LEU A 9 -30.77 3.59 22.37
CA LEU A 9 -31.14 4.97 22.07
C LEU A 9 -32.66 5.17 22.03
N GLY A 10 -33.42 4.21 21.50
CA GLY A 10 -34.88 4.22 21.51
C GLY A 10 -35.45 4.14 22.93
N ASN A 11 -34.86 3.31 23.78
CA ASN A 11 -35.22 3.22 25.20
C ASN A 11 -34.89 4.53 25.95
N LEU A 12 -33.75 5.16 25.68
CA LEU A 12 -33.40 6.46 26.24
C LEU A 12 -34.32 7.59 25.77
N GLN A 13 -34.74 7.58 24.50
CA GLN A 13 -35.73 8.53 23.99
C GLN A 13 -37.07 8.39 24.71
N ARG A 14 -37.45 7.16 25.07
CA ARG A 14 -38.73 6.88 25.76
C ARG A 14 -38.70 7.24 27.24
N ILE A 15 -37.56 7.04 27.92
CA ILE A 15 -37.45 7.20 29.38
C ILE A 15 -36.96 8.60 29.75
N THR A 16 -35.94 9.13 29.07
CA THR A 16 -35.28 10.39 29.45
C THR A 16 -34.75 11.15 28.22
N PRO A 17 -35.64 11.75 27.40
CA PRO A 17 -35.25 12.39 26.13
C PRO A 17 -34.31 13.59 26.30
N GLN A 18 -34.36 14.28 27.43
CA GLN A 18 -33.49 15.41 27.79
C GLN A 18 -31.98 15.08 27.85
N LEU A 19 -31.61 13.81 28.05
CA LEU A 19 -30.20 13.38 28.00
C LEU A 19 -29.66 13.33 26.56
N LEU A 20 -30.55 13.30 25.57
CA LEU A 20 -30.19 13.20 24.14
C LEU A 20 -30.06 14.56 23.46
N THR A 21 -30.62 15.59 24.07
CA THR A 21 -30.66 16.98 23.56
C THR A 21 -29.66 17.90 24.25
N GLY A 22 -28.93 17.41 25.27
CA GLY A 22 -27.95 18.20 26.01
C GLY A 22 -26.76 18.63 25.16
N SER A 23 -26.30 19.87 25.35
CA SER A 23 -25.09 20.39 24.70
C SER A 23 -23.86 20.10 25.55
N ARG A 24 -22.75 19.72 24.89
CA ARG A 24 -21.47 19.45 25.58
C ARG A 24 -20.57 20.68 25.71
N GLN A 25 -20.82 21.73 24.95
CA GLN A 25 -19.98 22.92 24.88
C GLN A 25 -20.82 24.18 25.13
N PRO A 26 -20.59 24.93 26.23
CA PRO A 26 -21.20 26.23 26.41
C PRO A 26 -20.67 27.22 25.35
N GLY A 27 -21.56 27.80 24.55
CA GLY A 27 -21.22 28.90 23.63
C GLY A 27 -20.97 28.57 22.15
N GLN A 28 -21.21 27.33 21.69
CA GLN A 28 -21.16 26.95 20.26
C GLN A 28 -22.52 26.37 19.82
N ALA A 29 -22.84 26.47 18.51
CA ALA A 29 -24.08 25.96 17.94
C ALA A 29 -24.29 24.49 18.33
N THR A 30 -25.39 24.23 19.03
CA THR A 30 -25.66 22.98 19.73
C THR A 30 -26.18 21.92 18.77
N ASP A 31 -25.28 21.10 18.23
CA ASP A 31 -25.68 19.79 17.74
C ASP A 31 -26.16 18.96 18.94
N PRO A 32 -27.36 18.34 18.89
CA PRO A 32 -27.84 17.48 19.96
C PRO A 32 -26.81 16.40 20.29
N TRP A 33 -26.59 16.08 21.57
CA TRP A 33 -25.69 15.00 21.99
C TRP A 33 -25.85 13.72 21.16
N LEU A 34 -27.10 13.37 20.81
CA LEU A 34 -27.42 12.23 19.98
C LEU A 34 -26.79 12.29 18.58
N ALA A 35 -26.78 13.45 17.93
CA ALA A 35 -26.17 13.65 16.62
C ALA A 35 -24.65 13.47 16.71
N THR A 36 -24.02 14.05 17.73
CA THR A 36 -22.59 13.89 17.99
C THR A 36 -22.22 12.45 18.36
N PHE A 37 -23.01 11.78 19.21
CA PHE A 37 -22.78 10.39 19.61
C PHE A 37 -22.88 9.45 18.41
N ARG A 38 -23.89 9.66 17.55
CA ARG A 38 -24.00 8.92 16.29
C ARG A 38 -22.79 9.15 15.39
N GLY A 39 -22.40 10.41 15.19
CA GLY A 39 -21.26 10.77 14.34
C GLY A 39 -19.90 10.27 14.83
N ALA A 40 -19.64 10.36 16.13
CA ALA A 40 -18.32 10.10 16.72
C ALA A 40 -18.13 8.65 17.20
N VAL A 41 -19.22 7.95 17.55
CA VAL A 41 -19.13 6.60 18.14
C VAL A 41 -19.78 5.56 17.23
N VAL A 42 -21.04 5.79 16.82
CA VAL A 42 -21.81 4.78 16.08
C VAL A 42 -21.30 4.60 14.66
N ILE A 43 -21.08 5.68 13.90
CA ILE A 43 -20.60 5.60 12.51
C ILE A 43 -19.22 4.91 12.43
N PRO A 44 -18.20 5.27 13.25
CA PRO A 44 -16.92 4.56 13.21
C PRO A 44 -17.02 3.07 13.59
N LEU A 45 -17.90 2.71 14.54
CA LEU A 45 -18.17 1.32 14.90
C LEU A 45 -18.85 0.56 13.76
N GLU A 46 -19.85 1.14 13.09
CA GLU A 46 -20.51 0.53 11.93
C GLU A 46 -19.53 0.34 10.77
N VAL A 47 -18.64 1.31 10.53
CA VAL A 47 -17.56 1.19 9.55
C VAL A 47 -16.59 0.08 9.96
N ALA A 48 -16.25 -0.03 11.25
CA ALA A 48 -15.36 -1.08 11.75
C ALA A 48 -16.00 -2.48 11.70
N GLU A 49 -17.30 -2.63 11.97
CA GLU A 49 -18.05 -3.90 11.88
C GLU A 49 -18.14 -4.43 10.44
N ARG A 50 -18.00 -3.56 9.43
CA ARG A 50 -18.06 -3.95 8.01
C ARG A 50 -16.69 -4.35 7.44
N LYS A 51 -15.59 -4.06 8.14
CA LYS A 51 -14.23 -4.42 7.71
C LYS A 51 -13.92 -5.93 7.76
N PRO A 52 -14.39 -6.74 8.72
CA PRO A 52 -14.10 -8.17 8.78
C PRO A 52 -14.61 -8.89 7.52
N GLY A 53 -13.73 -9.59 6.82
CA GLY A 53 -14.05 -10.34 5.59
C GLY A 53 -13.88 -9.56 4.28
N THR A 54 -13.51 -8.27 4.34
CA THR A 54 -13.22 -7.46 3.15
C THR A 54 -11.72 -7.35 2.93
N ALA A 55 -11.29 -7.27 1.66
CA ALA A 55 -9.88 -7.15 1.33
C ALA A 55 -9.32 -5.90 2.02
N ALA A 56 -8.28 -6.07 2.83
CA ALA A 56 -7.70 -4.94 3.52
C ALA A 56 -7.24 -3.91 2.47
N PRO A 57 -7.55 -2.61 2.66
CA PRO A 57 -7.03 -1.56 1.80
C PRO A 57 -5.51 -1.71 1.67
N GLU A 58 -4.99 -1.49 0.46
CA GLU A 58 -3.56 -1.60 0.12
C GLU A 58 -2.95 -3.02 0.05
N LEU A 59 -3.66 -4.08 0.44
CA LEU A 59 -3.14 -5.45 0.25
C LEU A 59 -3.31 -5.92 -1.21
N VAL A 60 -2.22 -6.45 -1.75
CA VAL A 60 -2.21 -7.04 -3.08
C VAL A 60 -2.54 -8.52 -3.00
N LYS A 61 -3.39 -8.99 -3.92
CA LYS A 61 -3.81 -10.40 -4.00
C LYS A 61 -2.64 -11.35 -4.29
N TRP A 62 -1.78 -10.97 -5.24
CA TRP A 62 -0.65 -11.80 -5.65
C TRP A 62 0.64 -10.99 -5.81
N ARG A 63 1.74 -11.54 -5.32
CA ARG A 63 3.07 -10.96 -5.48
C ARG A 63 4.10 -12.04 -5.76
N TRP A 64 4.91 -11.79 -6.79
CA TRP A 64 5.96 -12.69 -7.25
C TRP A 64 7.27 -11.93 -7.26
N ASN A 65 8.30 -12.51 -6.64
CA ASN A 65 9.67 -11.99 -6.71
C ASN A 65 10.56 -13.15 -7.17
N LEU A 66 11.18 -13.00 -8.34
CA LEU A 66 12.14 -13.93 -8.89
C LEU A 66 13.50 -13.27 -8.91
N VAL A 67 14.52 -13.94 -8.38
CA VAL A 67 15.90 -13.49 -8.44
C VAL A 67 16.75 -14.63 -8.98
N ASN A 68 17.54 -14.34 -10.02
CA ASN A 68 18.45 -15.31 -10.60
C ASN A 68 19.85 -14.72 -10.70
N ARG A 69 20.85 -15.56 -10.48
CA ARG A 69 22.25 -15.24 -10.63
C ARG A 69 22.96 -16.47 -11.19
N TYR A 70 23.81 -16.24 -12.17
CA TYR A 70 24.67 -17.23 -12.76
C TYR A 70 26.14 -16.82 -12.58
N ASP A 71 26.91 -17.67 -11.92
CA ASP A 71 28.34 -17.47 -11.66
C ASP A 71 29.17 -18.39 -12.56
N PHE A 72 30.05 -17.81 -13.36
CA PHE A 72 30.96 -18.54 -14.22
C PHE A 72 32.20 -18.99 -13.42
N SER A 73 32.38 -20.30 -13.28
CA SER A 73 33.49 -20.90 -12.54
C SER A 73 34.62 -21.45 -13.43
N ALA A 74 34.39 -21.56 -14.74
CA ALA A 74 35.27 -22.28 -15.66
C ALA A 74 36.05 -21.36 -16.61
N ARG A 75 37.31 -21.76 -16.86
CA ARG A 75 38.18 -21.24 -17.93
C ARG A 75 38.30 -19.70 -17.91
N VAL A 76 38.19 -19.07 -19.08
CA VAL A 76 38.40 -17.64 -19.31
C VAL A 76 37.35 -16.75 -18.64
N LEU A 77 36.17 -17.30 -18.30
CA LEU A 77 35.09 -16.56 -17.65
C LEU A 77 35.09 -16.73 -16.12
N LYS A 78 36.09 -17.41 -15.55
CA LYS A 78 36.16 -17.63 -14.11
C LYS A 78 36.08 -16.29 -13.36
N GLY A 79 35.07 -16.15 -12.51
CA GLY A 79 34.84 -14.95 -11.71
C GLY A 79 33.84 -13.97 -12.31
N LEU A 80 33.44 -14.13 -13.57
CA LEU A 80 32.31 -13.39 -14.14
C LEU A 80 31.01 -13.89 -13.51
N PHE A 81 30.07 -13.00 -13.30
CA PHE A 81 28.70 -13.34 -12.92
C PHE A 81 27.71 -12.37 -13.54
N VAL A 82 26.53 -12.88 -13.88
CA VAL A 82 25.42 -12.09 -14.39
C VAL A 82 24.15 -12.54 -13.68
N GLY A 83 23.21 -11.63 -13.50
CA GLY A 83 21.95 -11.94 -12.88
C GLY A 83 20.95 -10.83 -13.02
N GLY A 84 19.78 -11.07 -12.43
CA GLY A 84 18.70 -10.11 -12.44
C GLY A 84 17.62 -10.48 -11.43
N ALA A 85 16.71 -9.55 -11.24
CA ALA A 85 15.55 -9.71 -10.39
C ALA A 85 14.32 -9.24 -11.15
N LEU A 86 13.24 -10.01 -11.11
CA LEU A 86 11.92 -9.63 -11.60
C LEU A 86 10.96 -9.57 -10.42
N ARG A 87 10.16 -8.51 -10.36
CA ARG A 87 9.14 -8.31 -9.34
C ARG A 87 7.84 -8.00 -10.05
N TRP A 88 6.82 -8.81 -9.77
CA TRP A 88 5.47 -8.62 -10.26
C TRP A 88 4.52 -8.55 -9.08
N GLN A 89 3.61 -7.61 -9.11
CA GLN A 89 2.61 -7.40 -8.09
C GLN A 89 1.28 -7.07 -8.78
N ASP A 90 0.24 -7.83 -8.44
CA ASP A 90 -1.11 -7.60 -8.94
C ASP A 90 -1.64 -6.22 -8.50
N ARG A 91 -2.75 -5.79 -9.10
CA ARG A 91 -3.42 -4.55 -8.72
C ARG A 91 -3.85 -4.55 -7.24
N ALA A 92 -3.52 -3.47 -6.55
CA ALA A 92 -3.99 -3.22 -5.18
C ALA A 92 -5.35 -2.51 -5.19
N VAL A 93 -6.12 -2.66 -4.12
CA VAL A 93 -7.29 -1.80 -3.88
C VAL A 93 -6.80 -0.44 -3.42
N VAL A 94 -7.15 0.60 -4.18
CA VAL A 94 -6.74 2.01 -3.93
C VAL A 94 -7.86 2.84 -3.29
N GLY A 95 -9.08 2.31 -3.22
CA GLY A 95 -10.21 2.97 -2.56
C GLY A 95 -11.53 2.28 -2.86
N TYR A 96 -12.61 2.87 -2.34
CA TYR A 96 -13.97 2.36 -2.49
C TYR A 96 -14.92 3.52 -2.83
N PRO A 97 -15.87 3.32 -3.76
CA PRO A 97 -16.92 4.29 -4.02
C PRO A 97 -17.85 4.38 -2.81
N TYR A 98 -18.47 5.54 -2.60
CA TYR A 98 -19.46 5.69 -1.54
C TYR A 98 -20.86 5.48 -2.10
N ILE A 99 -21.66 4.66 -1.41
CA ILE A 99 -23.09 4.48 -1.65
C ILE A 99 -23.87 5.07 -0.50
N THR A 100 -25.10 5.48 -0.76
CA THR A 100 -26.02 5.93 0.28
C THR A 100 -26.69 4.70 0.91
N ASP A 101 -26.45 4.47 2.20
CA ASP A 101 -27.18 3.46 2.98
C ASP A 101 -28.68 3.82 3.01
N THR A 102 -29.51 2.85 3.36
CA THR A 102 -30.97 2.98 3.57
C THR A 102 -31.35 4.15 4.48
N ASN A 103 -30.42 4.62 5.32
CA ASN A 103 -30.57 5.72 6.26
C ASN A 103 -30.03 7.07 5.75
N GLY A 104 -29.70 7.20 4.45
CA GLY A 104 -29.20 8.45 3.87
C GLY A 104 -27.70 8.73 4.13
N GLN A 105 -26.96 7.81 4.76
CA GLN A 105 -25.54 8.00 5.05
C GLN A 105 -24.64 7.50 3.93
N LEU A 106 -23.62 8.28 3.57
CA LEU A 106 -22.57 7.88 2.64
C LEU A 106 -21.62 6.88 3.32
N ILE A 107 -21.60 5.66 2.80
CA ILE A 107 -20.82 4.52 3.29
C ILE A 107 -19.98 3.95 2.14
N ALA A 108 -18.78 3.45 2.42
CA ALA A 108 -17.95 2.79 1.40
C ALA A 108 -18.58 1.48 0.93
N ASP A 109 -18.72 1.31 -0.38
CA ASP A 109 -19.16 0.06 -1.02
C ASP A 109 -17.98 -0.90 -1.16
N LEU A 110 -17.86 -1.80 -0.19
CA LEU A 110 -16.80 -2.81 -0.13
C LEU A 110 -16.91 -3.89 -1.22
N ALA A 111 -18.05 -3.97 -1.93
CA ALA A 111 -18.24 -4.91 -3.02
C ALA A 111 -17.66 -4.41 -4.36
N LYS A 112 -17.40 -3.10 -4.50
CA LYS A 112 -16.90 -2.48 -5.73
C LYS A 112 -15.59 -1.69 -5.51
N PRO A 113 -14.48 -2.35 -5.13
CA PRO A 113 -13.20 -1.67 -4.95
C PRO A 113 -12.71 -1.01 -6.25
N TYR A 114 -12.13 0.18 -6.12
CA TYR A 114 -11.27 0.75 -7.15
C TYR A 114 -9.91 0.08 -7.11
N PHE A 115 -9.46 -0.42 -8.26
CA PHE A 115 -8.17 -1.06 -8.40
C PHE A 115 -7.14 -0.10 -9.00
N GLY A 116 -5.94 -0.13 -8.46
CA GLY A 116 -4.78 0.54 -9.04
C GLY A 116 -4.23 -0.23 -10.24
N GLN A 117 -3.03 0.18 -10.67
CA GLN A 117 -2.30 -0.49 -11.74
C GLN A 117 -1.54 -1.71 -11.22
N THR A 118 -1.30 -2.66 -12.12
CA THR A 118 -0.38 -3.79 -11.87
C THR A 118 1.05 -3.28 -11.95
N ASP A 119 1.93 -3.76 -11.06
CA ASP A 119 3.32 -3.31 -10.99
C ASP A 119 4.27 -4.43 -11.45
N PHE A 120 5.02 -4.18 -12.51
CA PHE A 120 6.05 -5.09 -13.02
C PHE A 120 7.37 -4.37 -13.18
N ARG A 121 8.42 -4.88 -12.52
CA ARG A 121 9.75 -4.27 -12.52
C ARG A 121 10.84 -5.31 -12.63
N GLY A 122 11.93 -4.91 -13.27
CA GLY A 122 13.11 -5.75 -13.44
C GLY A 122 14.40 -5.01 -13.15
N ASP A 123 15.33 -5.67 -12.46
CA ASP A 123 16.70 -5.22 -12.28
C ASP A 123 17.66 -6.21 -12.95
N ALA A 124 18.80 -5.73 -13.42
CA ALA A 124 19.86 -6.56 -13.96
C ALA A 124 21.21 -6.17 -13.35
N PHE A 125 22.11 -7.14 -13.24
CA PHE A 125 23.48 -6.86 -12.81
C PHE A 125 24.48 -7.79 -13.50
N ILE A 126 25.67 -7.25 -13.71
CA ILE A 126 26.83 -7.98 -14.20
C ILE A 126 28.02 -7.60 -13.35
N GLY A 127 28.90 -8.55 -13.08
CA GLY A 127 30.12 -8.25 -12.36
C GLY A 127 31.19 -9.29 -12.54
N PHE A 128 32.38 -8.95 -12.07
CA PHE A 128 33.57 -9.78 -12.16
C PHE A 128 34.30 -9.78 -10.82
N LYS A 129 34.79 -10.95 -10.41
CA LYS A 129 35.60 -11.16 -9.22
C LYS A 129 36.94 -11.78 -9.63
N GLY A 130 38.01 -11.00 -9.46
CA GLY A 130 39.38 -11.43 -9.69
C GLY A 130 40.11 -11.68 -8.37
N ALA A 131 40.96 -12.71 -8.32
CA ALA A 131 41.91 -12.94 -7.23
C ALA A 131 43.33 -12.42 -7.55
N GLN A 132 43.50 -11.84 -8.74
CA GLN A 132 44.75 -11.27 -9.22
C GLN A 132 44.45 -9.93 -9.88
N PHE A 133 45.15 -8.88 -9.47
CA PHE A 133 45.04 -7.54 -10.03
C PHE A 133 46.47 -7.02 -10.30
N PHE A 134 46.78 -6.70 -11.56
CA PHE A 134 48.13 -6.30 -12.00
C PHE A 134 49.26 -7.21 -11.50
N GLY A 135 49.07 -8.54 -11.56
CA GLY A 135 50.09 -9.51 -11.15
C GLY A 135 50.26 -9.69 -9.64
N ARG A 136 49.50 -8.97 -8.79
CA ARG A 136 49.50 -9.16 -7.33
C ARG A 136 48.28 -9.96 -6.90
N LYS A 137 48.43 -10.78 -5.85
CA LYS A 137 47.32 -11.47 -5.18
C LYS A 137 46.48 -10.45 -4.42
N LEU A 138 45.51 -9.86 -5.10
CA LEU A 138 44.56 -8.91 -4.55
C LEU A 138 43.17 -9.37 -4.94
N LYS A 139 42.29 -9.50 -3.95
CA LYS A 139 40.88 -9.78 -4.17
C LYS A 139 40.21 -8.48 -4.62
N TRP A 140 39.79 -8.44 -5.87
CA TRP A 140 39.13 -7.30 -6.49
C TRP A 140 37.82 -7.72 -7.12
N SER A 141 36.79 -6.90 -6.95
CA SER A 141 35.49 -7.11 -7.62
C SER A 141 34.94 -5.82 -8.20
N VAL A 142 34.37 -5.91 -9.39
CA VAL A 142 33.59 -4.85 -10.03
C VAL A 142 32.21 -5.36 -10.34
N GLN A 143 31.18 -4.55 -10.08
CA GLN A 143 29.80 -4.88 -10.40
C GLN A 143 29.08 -3.66 -10.91
N LEU A 144 28.41 -3.82 -12.06
CA LEU A 144 27.44 -2.88 -12.59
C LEU A 144 26.05 -3.39 -12.26
N ASN A 145 25.26 -2.55 -11.61
CA ASN A 145 23.86 -2.80 -11.31
C ASN A 145 23.01 -1.80 -12.09
N VAL A 146 22.02 -2.29 -12.82
CA VAL A 146 21.03 -1.47 -13.52
C VAL A 146 19.68 -1.76 -12.89
N ARG A 147 19.09 -0.74 -12.27
CA ARG A 147 17.79 -0.79 -11.60
C ARG A 147 16.68 -0.39 -12.54
N ASN A 148 15.52 -1.01 -12.36
CA ASN A 148 14.27 -0.70 -13.07
C ASN A 148 14.41 -0.71 -14.62
N VAL A 149 15.11 -1.70 -15.17
CA VAL A 149 15.35 -1.86 -16.62
C VAL A 149 14.06 -2.06 -17.41
N ILE A 150 13.09 -2.80 -16.85
CA ILE A 150 11.86 -3.25 -17.54
C ILE A 150 10.60 -2.59 -16.96
N GLY A 151 10.72 -1.69 -15.97
CA GLY A 151 9.55 -1.06 -15.34
C GLY A 151 9.04 0.20 -16.04
N ASP A 152 7.79 0.51 -15.72
CA ASP A 152 7.06 1.69 -16.18
C ASP A 152 7.48 2.95 -15.38
N ASP A 153 7.41 4.10 -16.05
CA ASP A 153 7.72 5.44 -15.53
C ASP A 153 6.45 6.22 -15.15
N GLY A 154 5.27 5.60 -15.28
CA GLY A 154 3.99 6.17 -14.87
C GLY A 154 3.86 6.40 -13.36
N LEU A 155 3.11 7.45 -13.00
CA LEU A 155 2.72 7.69 -11.61
C LEU A 155 1.84 6.55 -11.09
N ILE A 156 2.18 6.05 -9.90
CA ILE A 156 1.47 4.94 -9.28
C ILE A 156 0.37 5.51 -8.40
N LEU A 157 -0.88 5.22 -8.74
CA LEU A 157 -2.02 5.64 -7.93
C LEU A 157 -2.00 4.92 -6.57
N ALA A 158 -1.87 5.68 -5.49
CA ALA A 158 -1.80 5.14 -4.14
C ALA A 158 -3.18 5.12 -3.47
N SER A 159 -3.96 6.18 -3.65
CA SER A 159 -5.34 6.24 -3.17
C SER A 159 -6.24 7.05 -4.09
N VAL A 160 -7.53 6.74 -4.06
CA VAL A 160 -8.58 7.49 -4.76
C VAL A 160 -9.60 8.04 -3.78
N ASN A 161 -10.16 9.19 -4.14
CA ASN A 161 -11.31 9.78 -3.49
C ASN A 161 -12.56 8.91 -3.71
N PRO A 162 -13.63 9.10 -2.91
CA PRO A 162 -14.89 8.38 -3.09
C PRO A 162 -15.55 8.54 -4.47
N ASP A 163 -15.27 9.66 -5.16
CA ASP A 163 -15.71 9.95 -6.52
C ASP A 163 -14.84 9.29 -7.61
N GLY A 164 -13.79 8.56 -7.21
CA GLY A 164 -12.84 7.89 -8.10
C GLY A 164 -11.69 8.77 -8.58
N THR A 165 -11.63 10.05 -8.20
CA THR A 165 -10.52 10.93 -8.58
C THR A 165 -9.24 10.57 -7.79
N PRO A 166 -8.04 10.75 -8.36
CA PRO A 166 -6.79 10.51 -7.63
C PRO A 166 -6.66 11.37 -6.37
N ALA A 167 -6.50 10.72 -5.21
CA ALA A 167 -6.27 11.41 -3.94
C ALA A 167 -4.78 11.50 -3.61
N ALA A 168 -4.03 10.42 -3.85
CA ALA A 168 -2.58 10.39 -3.68
C ALA A 168 -1.91 9.54 -4.76
N VAL A 169 -0.75 10.00 -5.22
CA VAL A 169 0.09 9.31 -6.20
C VAL A 169 1.50 9.12 -5.62
N ARG A 170 2.17 8.05 -6.07
CA ARG A 170 3.55 7.72 -5.74
C ARG A 170 4.40 7.81 -7.00
N ILE A 171 5.63 8.31 -6.84
CA ILE A 171 6.62 8.35 -7.91
C ILE A 171 7.18 6.93 -8.09
N PRO A 172 7.26 6.41 -9.33
CA PRO A 172 7.86 5.11 -9.59
C PRO A 172 9.37 5.12 -9.26
N PRO A 173 9.96 3.95 -9.00
CA PRO A 173 11.40 3.86 -8.76
C PRO A 173 12.20 4.37 -9.97
N GLU A 174 13.25 5.11 -9.70
CA GLU A 174 14.16 5.62 -10.72
C GLU A 174 14.88 4.50 -11.49
N LYS A 175 15.12 4.75 -12.78
CA LYS A 175 16.04 3.95 -13.60
C LYS A 175 17.47 4.40 -13.30
N ALA A 176 18.18 3.64 -12.47
CA ALA A 176 19.49 4.01 -11.98
C ALA A 176 20.57 2.99 -12.36
N TRP A 177 21.78 3.50 -12.60
CA TRP A 177 22.96 2.70 -12.94
C TRP A 177 24.01 2.92 -11.86
N LEU A 178 24.45 1.83 -11.23
CA LEU A 178 25.42 1.86 -10.14
C LEU A 178 26.61 0.96 -10.48
N LEU A 179 27.78 1.57 -10.67
CA LEU A 179 29.05 0.87 -10.79
C LEU A 179 29.75 0.86 -9.44
N SER A 180 30.09 -0.32 -8.94
CA SER A 180 30.82 -0.50 -7.68
C SER A 180 32.12 -1.25 -7.93
N SER A 181 33.21 -0.75 -7.37
CA SER A 181 34.52 -1.39 -7.36
C SER A 181 34.97 -1.58 -5.92
N THR A 182 35.40 -2.79 -5.57
CA THR A 182 35.78 -3.14 -4.19
C THR A 182 37.10 -3.88 -4.19
N PHE A 183 38.00 -3.46 -3.28
CA PHE A 183 39.28 -4.10 -3.02
C PHE A 183 39.26 -4.68 -1.60
N GLN A 184 39.76 -5.90 -1.45
CA GLN A 184 39.88 -6.59 -0.15
C GLN A 184 41.35 -6.92 0.11
N PHE A 185 41.82 -6.58 1.30
CA PHE A 185 43.22 -6.73 1.76
C PHE A 185 43.36 -7.88 2.75
#